data_AF-A0A4P7NTG0-F1
#
_entry.id   AF-A0A4P7NTG0-F1
#
_cell.length_a   1.000
_cell.length_b   1.000
_cell.length_c   1.000
_cell.angle_alpha   90.00
_cell.angle_beta   90.00
_cell.angle_gamma   90.00
#
_symmetry.space_group_name_H-M   'P 1'
#
loop_
_entity.id
_entity.type
_entity.pdbx_description
1 polymer ?
#
loop_
_entity_poly.entity_id
_entity_poly.type
_entity_poly.pdbx_seq_one_letter_code
_entity_poly.pdbx_strand_id
1 'polypeptide(L)'
;MGEASFQPNLLDLNFLRPGSLSLTSRGIEEEPTWQDSEVKTIELSLGLCPQPMSFQVRRFVPGENDALSRTWIDPGGRSRSTPLAPYAVADIPEAVSHIKQYIRNNSNCFVEAVRHSHPAVQLVYSCVADWLSELQHGNDSPKSQQLKLLEQYSQLWFGIRNTVGSSWLCGYETLGMEPIHEEGYPLHGKISTPRQVVQTVGCLLDHATRPLQAQFLQSLKAMLCADGNPSTLYTLFLVVFVLLHECEDICKDRERYARQNLYLVRFSLPEYVVDLHKSARHLVTQWLAYATKAGVDFSSKQKLECSLGFLSNSSRQAIVQSYAMVIDEACPVIRASPETWTQDLCFVSHMFGVPWEKNAMYTGN
;
A
#
# COMPACT_ATOMS: atom_id res chain seq x y z
N MET A 1 -38.76 1.17 -11.94
CA MET A 1 -37.61 0.67 -12.72
C MET A 1 -36.44 0.68 -11.76
N GLY A 2 -36.02 -0.52 -11.31
CA GLY A 2 -34.96 -0.63 -10.32
C GLY A 2 -33.62 -0.27 -10.95
N GLU A 3 -32.85 0.58 -10.28
CA GLU A 3 -31.44 0.76 -10.56
C GLU A 3 -30.78 -0.62 -10.51
N ALA A 4 -30.25 -1.08 -11.64
CA ALA A 4 -29.37 -2.24 -11.64
C ALA A 4 -28.17 -1.86 -10.77
N SER A 5 -28.14 -2.37 -9.54
CA SER A 5 -27.01 -2.20 -8.64
C SER A 5 -25.79 -2.79 -9.34
N PHE A 6 -24.89 -1.94 -9.83
CA PHE A 6 -23.59 -2.37 -10.32
C PHE A 6 -22.89 -3.09 -9.16
N GLN A 7 -22.89 -4.42 -9.17
CA GLN A 7 -22.05 -5.18 -8.27
C GLN A 7 -20.64 -5.09 -8.87
N PRO A 8 -19.67 -4.49 -8.17
CA PRO A 8 -18.30 -4.43 -8.67
C PRO A 8 -17.82 -5.85 -8.99
N ASN A 9 -17.08 -6.01 -10.09
CA ASN A 9 -16.35 -7.24 -10.36
C ASN A 9 -15.07 -7.23 -9.51
N LEU A 10 -14.56 -8.40 -9.11
CA LEU A 10 -13.25 -8.49 -8.44
C LEU A 10 -12.10 -7.85 -9.24
N LEU A 11 -12.27 -7.74 -10.56
CA LEU A 11 -11.31 -7.08 -11.44
C LEU A 11 -11.38 -5.54 -11.37
N ASP A 12 -12.42 -4.98 -10.75
CA ASP A 12 -12.61 -3.54 -10.58
C ASP A 12 -12.04 -3.03 -9.24
N LEU A 13 -11.48 -3.92 -8.41
CA LEU A 13 -10.86 -3.55 -7.14
C LEU A 13 -9.68 -2.61 -7.38
N ASN A 14 -9.71 -1.43 -6.76
CA ASN A 14 -8.65 -0.45 -6.89
C ASN A 14 -7.90 -0.22 -5.56
N PHE A 15 -6.64 -0.67 -5.52
CA PHE A 15 -5.70 -0.41 -4.43
C PHE A 15 -4.53 0.48 -4.86
N LEU A 16 -4.56 1.01 -6.10
CA LEU A 16 -3.51 1.84 -6.65
C LEU A 16 -3.88 3.31 -6.59
N ARG A 17 -3.06 4.07 -5.85
CA ARG A 17 -3.11 5.52 -5.89
C ARG A 17 -2.75 6.00 -7.31
N PRO A 18 -3.50 6.93 -7.91
CA PRO A 18 -3.08 7.62 -9.11
C PRO A 18 -1.68 8.24 -8.92
N GLY A 19 -0.79 8.10 -9.90
CA GLY A 19 0.61 8.49 -9.76
C GLY A 19 0.86 9.97 -9.43
N SER A 20 0.10 10.86 -10.09
CA SER A 20 0.24 12.31 -9.95
C SER A 20 -0.14 12.81 -8.55
N LEU A 21 0.65 13.75 -8.03
CA LEU A 21 0.40 14.54 -6.81
C LEU A 21 0.16 16.03 -7.14
N SER A 22 0.02 16.39 -8.42
CA SER A 22 -0.15 17.77 -8.88
C SER A 22 0.95 18.73 -8.37
N LEU A 23 2.18 18.22 -8.23
CA LEU A 23 3.35 19.02 -7.81
C LEU A 23 3.96 19.85 -8.96
N THR A 24 3.51 19.60 -10.18
CA THR A 24 3.87 20.30 -11.40
C THR A 24 2.73 20.13 -12.41
N SER A 25 2.62 21.05 -13.36
CA SER A 25 1.76 20.91 -14.52
C SER A 25 2.38 20.06 -15.64
N ARG A 26 3.67 19.75 -15.56
CA ARG A 26 4.41 19.03 -16.60
C ARG A 26 3.99 17.57 -16.65
N GLY A 27 3.74 17.08 -17.87
CA GLY A 27 3.55 15.65 -18.11
C GLY A 27 4.86 14.87 -17.89
N ILE A 28 4.75 13.55 -17.69
CA ILE A 28 5.94 12.67 -17.59
C ILE A 28 6.77 12.71 -18.87
N GLU A 29 6.10 12.85 -20.01
CA GLU A 29 6.70 12.89 -21.35
C GLU A 29 7.18 14.30 -21.75
N GLU A 30 6.85 15.32 -20.96
CA GLU A 30 7.25 16.69 -21.25
C GLU A 30 8.66 16.96 -20.68
N GLU A 31 9.62 17.15 -21.59
CA GLU A 31 10.99 17.42 -21.18
C GLU A 31 11.11 18.79 -20.50
N PRO A 32 11.68 18.87 -19.28
CA PRO A 32 11.94 20.14 -18.62
C PRO A 32 12.89 21.02 -19.42
N THR A 33 12.75 22.34 -19.29
CA THR A 33 13.79 23.26 -19.75
C THR A 33 14.99 23.14 -18.83
N TRP A 34 16.06 22.52 -19.31
CA TRP A 34 17.24 22.27 -18.49
C TRP A 34 18.10 23.51 -18.30
N GLN A 35 18.59 23.71 -17.07
CA GLN A 35 19.45 24.85 -16.72
C GLN A 35 20.91 24.62 -17.15
N ASP A 36 21.37 23.38 -17.08
CA ASP A 36 22.72 22.96 -17.41
C ASP A 36 22.73 21.53 -17.99
N SER A 37 23.90 21.05 -18.39
CA SER A 37 24.10 19.68 -18.88
C SER A 37 24.63 18.73 -17.80
N GLU A 38 24.69 19.16 -16.54
CA GLU A 38 25.25 18.35 -15.46
C GLU A 38 24.25 17.27 -15.04
N VAL A 39 24.61 16.01 -15.25
CA VAL A 39 23.84 14.86 -14.77
C VAL A 39 24.43 14.38 -13.45
N LYS A 40 23.56 14.21 -12.46
CA LYS A 40 23.90 13.73 -11.12
C LYS A 40 23.14 12.45 -10.81
N THR A 41 23.76 11.54 -10.08
CA THR A 41 23.09 10.34 -9.59
C THR A 41 22.68 10.54 -8.14
N ILE A 42 21.38 10.40 -7.86
CA ILE A 42 20.83 10.45 -6.51
C ILE A 42 20.31 9.08 -6.09
N GLU A 43 20.23 8.86 -4.78
CA GLU A 43 19.68 7.64 -4.19
C GLU A 43 18.54 7.99 -3.25
N LEU A 44 17.37 7.39 -3.49
CA LEU A 44 16.13 7.65 -2.79
C LEU A 44 15.75 6.47 -1.88
N SER A 45 15.20 6.77 -0.71
CA SER A 45 14.59 5.75 0.14
C SER A 45 13.26 6.23 0.71
N LEU A 46 12.34 5.29 0.93
CA LEU A 46 11.14 5.43 1.75
C LEU A 46 11.24 4.64 3.06
N GLY A 47 12.36 3.94 3.29
CA GLY A 47 12.58 3.08 4.46
C GLY A 47 11.86 1.74 4.40
N LEU A 48 11.48 1.29 3.20
CA LEU A 48 10.77 0.03 3.00
C LEU A 48 11.72 -1.17 2.96
N CYS A 49 12.88 -1.00 2.36
CA CYS A 49 13.95 -2.00 2.33
C CYS A 49 15.32 -1.31 2.39
N PRO A 50 16.41 -2.08 2.63
CA PRO A 50 17.76 -1.52 2.71
C PRO A 50 18.30 -0.95 1.38
N GLN A 51 17.74 -1.40 0.24
CA GLN A 51 18.22 -1.00 -1.08
C GLN A 51 17.57 0.31 -1.51
N PRO A 52 18.33 1.38 -1.78
CA PRO A 52 17.77 2.62 -2.30
C PRO A 52 17.40 2.51 -3.79
N MET A 53 16.51 3.38 -4.25
CA MET A 53 16.25 3.60 -5.69
C MET A 53 17.15 4.71 -6.22
N SER A 54 18.06 4.37 -7.13
CA SER A 54 18.94 5.35 -7.77
C SER A 54 18.34 5.93 -9.06
N PHE A 55 18.53 7.23 -9.30
CA PHE A 55 18.09 7.90 -10.52
C PHE A 55 19.12 8.92 -11.00
N GLN A 56 19.23 9.07 -12.32
CA GLN A 56 19.93 10.20 -12.92
C GLN A 56 19.00 11.43 -12.93
N VAL A 57 19.50 12.56 -12.46
CA VAL A 57 18.79 13.83 -12.38
C VAL A 57 19.59 14.98 -12.94
N ARG A 58 18.89 16.00 -13.42
CA ARG A 58 19.48 17.23 -13.97
C ARG A 58 18.70 18.45 -13.49
N ARG A 59 19.38 19.59 -13.39
CA ARG A 59 18.75 20.83 -12.92
C ARG A 59 17.88 21.42 -14.02
N PHE A 60 16.65 21.80 -13.69
CA PHE A 60 15.72 22.44 -14.61
C PHE A 60 15.44 23.89 -14.20
N VAL A 61 15.00 24.69 -15.16
CA VAL A 61 14.49 26.04 -14.98
C VAL A 61 13.03 25.95 -14.54
N PRO A 62 12.68 26.34 -13.30
CA PRO A 62 11.32 26.20 -12.82
C PRO A 62 10.30 27.05 -13.57
N GLY A 63 9.13 26.48 -13.83
CA GLY A 63 7.94 27.20 -14.29
C GLY A 63 7.08 27.72 -13.14
N GLU A 64 6.06 28.51 -13.49
CA GLU A 64 5.16 29.17 -12.52
C GLU A 64 4.41 28.20 -11.60
N ASN A 65 4.11 26.98 -12.08
CA ASN A 65 3.33 25.98 -11.35
C ASN A 65 4.16 24.84 -10.76
N ASP A 66 5.49 24.95 -10.77
CA ASP A 66 6.38 23.92 -10.20
C ASP A 66 6.51 24.11 -8.68
N ALA A 67 6.17 23.09 -7.91
CA ALA A 67 6.34 23.12 -6.46
C ALA A 67 7.84 23.06 -6.11
N LEU A 68 8.41 24.15 -5.60
CA LEU A 68 9.83 24.22 -5.20
C LEU A 68 10.06 24.20 -3.70
N SER A 69 9.07 23.77 -2.93
CA SER A 69 9.19 23.70 -1.47
C SER A 69 8.45 22.50 -0.87
N ARG A 70 8.87 22.10 0.32
CA ARG A 70 8.11 21.21 1.19
C ARG A 70 7.49 21.99 2.33
N THR A 71 6.19 21.79 2.52
CA THR A 71 5.40 22.37 3.61
C THR A 71 5.06 21.31 4.66
N TRP A 72 4.90 21.75 5.91
CA TRP A 72 4.40 20.93 7.01
C TRP A 72 3.81 21.80 8.13
N ILE A 73 3.10 21.18 9.06
CA ILE A 73 2.57 21.82 10.26
C ILE A 73 3.41 21.43 11.47
N ASP A 74 3.94 22.43 12.18
CA ASP A 74 4.71 22.22 13.41
C ASP A 74 3.78 21.82 14.58
N PRO A 75 4.33 21.35 15.72
CA PRO A 75 3.52 20.98 16.89
C PRO A 75 2.69 22.14 17.46
N GLY A 76 3.08 23.39 17.19
CA GLY A 76 2.33 24.59 17.55
C GLY A 76 1.20 24.96 16.57
N GLY A 77 0.97 24.14 15.54
CA GLY A 77 -0.08 24.38 14.54
C GLY A 77 0.30 25.38 13.45
N ARG A 78 1.56 25.81 13.37
CA ARG A 78 2.01 26.80 12.37
C ARG A 78 2.50 26.11 11.10
N SER A 79 2.19 26.73 9.96
CA SER A 79 2.73 26.31 8.67
C SER A 79 4.20 26.66 8.55
N ARG A 80 5.01 25.68 8.18
CA ARG A 80 6.45 25.79 7.90
C ARG A 80 6.70 25.37 6.46
N SER A 81 7.78 25.91 5.88
CA SER A 81 8.21 25.55 4.54
C SER A 81 9.72 25.58 4.40
N THR A 82 10.26 24.74 3.54
CA THR A 82 11.67 24.69 3.16
C THR A 82 11.82 24.65 1.65
N PRO A 83 12.74 25.42 1.05
CA PRO A 83 13.01 25.31 -0.38
C PRO A 83 13.60 23.94 -0.72
N LEU A 84 13.34 23.48 -1.95
CA LEU A 84 13.88 22.26 -2.52
C LEU A 84 14.56 22.58 -3.86
N ALA A 85 15.65 21.87 -4.14
CA ALA A 85 16.41 22.08 -5.36
C ALA A 85 15.60 21.70 -6.62
N PRO A 86 15.67 22.47 -7.72
CA PRO A 86 14.90 22.22 -8.94
C PRO A 86 15.58 21.16 -9.82
N TYR A 87 15.52 19.91 -9.39
CA TYR A 87 16.00 18.76 -10.15
C TYR A 87 14.86 17.88 -10.62
N ALA A 88 15.00 17.32 -11.82
CA ALA A 88 14.07 16.37 -12.42
C ALA A 88 14.82 15.12 -12.92
N VAL A 89 14.11 14.01 -13.10
CA VAL A 89 14.66 12.77 -13.67
C VAL A 89 15.11 13.03 -15.10
N ALA A 90 16.35 12.67 -15.42
CA ALA A 90 16.99 12.96 -16.70
C ALA A 90 16.68 11.93 -17.79
N ASP A 91 16.49 10.65 -17.41
CA ASP A 91 16.20 9.55 -18.33
C ASP A 91 14.96 8.77 -17.85
N ILE A 92 13.82 9.02 -18.49
CA ILE A 92 12.54 8.37 -18.16
C ILE A 92 12.53 6.89 -18.56
N PRO A 93 12.95 6.48 -19.78
CA PRO A 93 13.05 5.06 -20.13
C PRO A 93 13.91 4.23 -19.17
N GLU A 94 15.09 4.72 -18.81
CA GLU A 94 15.97 4.06 -17.84
C GLU A 94 15.27 3.95 -16.47
N ALA A 95 14.68 5.05 -15.99
CA ALA A 95 13.97 5.07 -14.71
C ALA A 95 12.80 4.06 -14.67
N VAL A 96 12.04 3.90 -15.75
CA VAL A 96 10.96 2.90 -15.84
C VAL A 96 11.52 1.47 -15.74
N SER A 97 12.59 1.18 -16.47
CA SER A 97 13.23 -0.14 -16.43
C SER A 97 13.76 -0.44 -15.03
N HIS A 98 14.44 0.54 -14.42
CA HIS A 98 14.98 0.45 -13.07
C HIS A 98 13.90 0.21 -12.02
N ILE A 99 12.79 0.96 -12.06
CA ILE A 99 11.68 0.78 -11.11
C ILE A 99 11.09 -0.64 -11.20
N LYS A 100 10.89 -1.17 -12.42
CA LYS A 100 10.37 -2.54 -12.61
C LYS A 100 11.32 -3.58 -12.02
N GLN A 101 12.62 -3.42 -12.25
CA GLN A 101 13.64 -4.31 -11.69
C GLN A 101 13.74 -4.18 -10.17
N TYR A 102 13.66 -2.96 -9.65
CA TYR A 102 13.68 -2.67 -8.22
C TYR A 102 12.51 -3.35 -7.51
N ILE A 103 11.28 -3.26 -8.04
CA ILE A 103 10.11 -3.93 -7.48
C ILE A 103 10.29 -5.45 -7.46
N ARG A 104 10.73 -6.01 -8.59
CA ARG A 104 10.95 -7.46 -8.72
C ARG A 104 11.96 -7.98 -7.71
N ASN A 105 13.05 -7.25 -7.47
CA ASN A 105 14.17 -7.73 -6.67
C ASN A 105 13.98 -7.53 -5.16
N ASN A 106 13.13 -6.59 -4.74
CA ASN A 106 13.07 -6.15 -3.33
C ASN A 106 11.71 -6.39 -2.65
N SER A 107 10.77 -7.04 -3.32
CA SER A 107 9.38 -7.21 -2.84
C SER A 107 9.20 -8.13 -1.63
N ASN A 108 10.25 -8.78 -1.14
CA ASN A 108 10.21 -9.71 -0.01
C ASN A 108 10.59 -9.04 1.34
N CYS A 109 10.03 -7.88 1.65
CA CYS A 109 10.37 -7.10 2.85
C CYS A 109 9.16 -6.83 3.79
N PHE A 110 8.19 -7.74 3.82
CA PHE A 110 6.93 -7.62 4.59
C PHE A 110 7.12 -7.26 6.07
N VAL A 111 8.00 -7.98 6.77
CA VAL A 111 8.16 -7.86 8.23
C VAL A 111 8.63 -6.47 8.66
N GLU A 112 9.62 -5.92 7.95
CA GLU A 112 10.18 -4.59 8.27
C GLU A 112 9.14 -3.49 8.08
N ALA A 113 8.26 -3.63 7.08
CA ALA A 113 7.25 -2.64 6.75
C ALA A 113 6.15 -2.47 7.81
N VAL A 114 5.97 -3.46 8.70
CA VAL A 114 4.92 -3.47 9.73
C VAL A 114 5.45 -3.57 11.16
N ARG A 115 6.75 -3.35 11.38
CA ARG A 115 7.40 -3.47 12.70
C ARG A 115 6.79 -2.59 13.82
N HIS A 116 6.01 -1.58 13.44
CA HIS A 116 5.31 -0.67 14.36
C HIS A 116 3.79 -0.81 14.32
N SER A 117 3.27 -1.74 13.53
CA SER A 117 1.84 -2.06 13.45
C SER A 117 1.39 -2.92 14.62
N HIS A 118 0.09 -3.18 14.70
CA HIS A 118 -0.54 -4.07 15.67
C HIS A 118 0.08 -5.48 15.65
N PRO A 119 0.22 -6.19 16.79
CA PRO A 119 0.79 -7.54 16.83
C PRO A 119 0.16 -8.54 15.86
N ALA A 120 -1.16 -8.49 15.66
CA ALA A 120 -1.85 -9.32 14.66
C ALA A 120 -1.35 -9.06 13.22
N VAL A 121 -1.09 -7.80 12.88
CA VAL A 121 -0.55 -7.42 11.57
C VAL A 121 0.87 -7.97 11.43
N GLN A 122 1.72 -7.78 12.44
CA GLN A 122 3.08 -8.31 12.45
C GLN A 122 3.09 -9.83 12.24
N LEU A 123 2.24 -10.56 12.96
CA LEU A 123 2.08 -12.01 12.84
C LEU A 123 1.70 -12.43 11.41
N VAL A 124 0.70 -11.80 10.81
CA VAL A 124 0.24 -12.20 9.48
C VAL A 124 1.28 -11.87 8.40
N TYR A 125 1.97 -10.73 8.50
CA TYR A 125 3.03 -10.38 7.55
C TYR A 125 4.25 -11.32 7.67
N SER A 126 4.59 -11.80 8.87
CA SER A 126 5.62 -12.85 9.00
C SER A 126 5.15 -14.17 8.37
N CYS A 127 3.88 -14.54 8.57
CA CYS A 127 3.31 -15.73 7.95
C CYS A 127 3.30 -15.66 6.42
N VAL A 128 3.13 -14.48 5.80
CA VAL A 128 3.27 -14.29 4.36
C VAL A 128 4.70 -14.60 3.90
N ALA A 129 5.70 -14.08 4.59
CA ALA A 129 7.10 -14.31 4.24
C ALA A 129 7.46 -15.81 4.36
N ASP A 130 7.06 -16.45 5.46
CA ASP A 130 7.29 -17.88 5.70
C ASP A 130 6.58 -18.74 4.65
N TRP A 131 5.33 -18.43 4.34
CA TRP A 131 4.53 -19.19 3.38
C TRP A 131 5.03 -19.04 1.95
N LEU A 132 5.46 -17.84 1.55
CA LEU A 132 6.12 -17.62 0.27
C LEU A 132 7.39 -18.47 0.17
N SER A 133 8.21 -18.51 1.23
CA SER A 133 9.41 -19.35 1.28
C SER A 133 9.06 -20.83 1.17
N GLU A 134 8.06 -21.32 1.90
CA GLU A 134 7.62 -22.72 1.82
C GLU A 134 7.18 -23.10 0.41
N LEU A 135 6.39 -22.24 -0.24
CA LEU A 135 5.89 -22.48 -1.60
C LEU A 135 7.00 -22.49 -2.65
N GLN A 136 8.04 -21.67 -2.50
CA GLN A 136 9.19 -21.64 -3.41
C GLN A 136 10.01 -22.93 -3.38
N HIS A 137 10.01 -23.65 -2.26
CA HIS A 137 10.73 -24.91 -2.09
C HIS A 137 9.85 -26.15 -2.35
N GLY A 138 8.55 -25.98 -2.62
CA GLY A 138 7.61 -27.06 -2.89
C GLY A 138 7.47 -27.38 -4.38
N ASN A 139 7.49 -28.67 -4.74
CA ASN A 139 7.41 -29.13 -6.14
C ASN A 139 5.99 -29.54 -6.62
N ASP A 140 4.94 -29.28 -5.84
CA ASP A 140 3.57 -29.74 -6.16
C ASP A 140 2.78 -28.76 -7.04
N SER A 141 2.05 -29.27 -8.03
CA SER A 141 1.27 -28.46 -8.99
C SER A 141 0.25 -27.50 -8.35
N PRO A 142 -0.56 -27.87 -7.33
CA PRO A 142 -1.47 -26.92 -6.64
C PRO A 142 -0.74 -25.79 -5.90
N LYS A 143 0.51 -26.01 -5.47
CA LYS A 143 1.35 -24.97 -4.86
C LYS A 143 1.80 -23.94 -5.89
N SER A 144 1.87 -24.29 -7.17
CA SER A 144 2.28 -23.36 -8.23
C SER A 144 1.30 -22.18 -8.42
N GLN A 145 -0.01 -22.41 -8.28
CA GLN A 145 -1.01 -21.33 -8.39
C GLN A 145 -0.96 -20.39 -7.17
N GLN A 146 -0.73 -20.94 -5.99
CA GLN A 146 -0.59 -20.19 -4.74
C GLN A 146 0.70 -19.38 -4.72
N LEU A 147 1.82 -19.99 -5.16
CA LEU A 147 3.09 -19.31 -5.34
C LEU A 147 2.94 -18.13 -6.32
N LYS A 148 2.35 -18.38 -7.50
CA LYS A 148 2.11 -17.33 -8.49
C LYS A 148 1.29 -16.17 -7.91
N LEU A 149 0.22 -16.45 -7.17
CA LEU A 149 -0.60 -15.41 -6.53
C LEU A 149 0.22 -14.57 -5.56
N LEU A 150 1.00 -15.21 -4.68
CA LEU A 150 1.82 -14.50 -3.70
C LEU A 150 2.96 -13.72 -4.35
N GLU A 151 3.66 -14.26 -5.35
CA GLU A 151 4.72 -13.54 -6.05
C GLU A 151 4.20 -12.30 -6.78
N GLN A 152 3.04 -12.44 -7.44
CA GLN A 152 2.34 -11.30 -8.04
C GLN A 152 1.93 -10.28 -6.99
N TYR A 153 1.42 -10.75 -5.85
CA TYR A 153 1.02 -9.90 -4.75
C TYR A 153 2.20 -9.18 -4.10
N SER A 154 3.32 -9.85 -3.81
CA SER A 154 4.53 -9.23 -3.24
C SER A 154 5.01 -8.07 -4.09
N GLN A 155 5.07 -8.25 -5.41
CA GLN A 155 5.47 -7.18 -6.34
C GLN A 155 4.45 -6.04 -6.35
N LEU A 156 3.15 -6.34 -6.41
CA LEU A 156 2.08 -5.35 -6.34
C LEU A 156 2.14 -4.55 -5.03
N TRP A 157 2.20 -5.25 -3.90
CA TRP A 157 2.30 -4.70 -2.55
C TRP A 157 3.49 -3.75 -2.44
N PHE A 158 4.67 -4.19 -2.86
CA PHE A 158 5.86 -3.36 -2.79
C PHE A 158 5.77 -2.13 -3.70
N GLY A 159 5.15 -2.26 -4.88
CA GLY A 159 4.80 -1.13 -5.75
C GLY A 159 3.88 -0.12 -5.04
N ILE A 160 2.80 -0.59 -4.42
CA ILE A 160 1.87 0.23 -3.62
C ILE A 160 2.63 0.98 -2.52
N ARG A 161 3.42 0.28 -1.70
CA ARG A 161 4.17 0.88 -0.58
C ARG A 161 5.12 1.99 -1.05
N ASN A 162 5.75 1.85 -2.21
CA ASN A 162 6.63 2.89 -2.75
C ASN A 162 5.87 4.15 -3.22
N THR A 163 4.54 4.12 -3.30
CA THR A 163 3.70 5.31 -3.59
C THR A 163 3.13 5.97 -2.34
N VAL A 164 3.37 5.39 -1.16
CA VAL A 164 2.86 5.79 0.15
C VAL A 164 4.04 6.30 0.98
N GLY A 165 3.88 7.43 1.66
CA GLY A 165 4.92 8.03 2.50
C GLY A 165 5.62 9.24 1.86
N SER A 166 6.82 9.52 2.34
CA SER A 166 7.69 10.57 1.81
C SER A 166 9.08 10.02 1.63
N SER A 167 9.65 10.21 0.43
CA SER A 167 11.02 9.81 0.13
C SER A 167 12.03 10.87 0.57
N TRP A 168 13.25 10.42 0.84
CA TRP A 168 14.41 11.27 1.13
C TRP A 168 15.64 10.86 0.32
N LEU A 169 16.57 11.79 0.15
CA LEU A 169 17.91 11.49 -0.38
C LEU A 169 18.72 10.77 0.70
N CYS A 170 19.33 9.65 0.36
CA CYS A 170 20.12 8.82 1.29
C CYS A 170 21.52 8.46 0.78
N GLY A 171 21.86 8.86 -0.45
CA GLY A 171 23.20 8.71 -1.02
C GLY A 171 24.10 9.92 -0.73
N TYR A 172 25.30 9.90 -1.32
CA TYR A 172 26.29 10.97 -1.16
C TYR A 172 25.89 12.31 -1.81
N GLU A 173 25.18 12.26 -2.93
CA GLU A 173 24.73 13.48 -3.63
C GLU A 173 23.48 14.06 -2.95
N THR A 174 23.61 15.26 -2.41
CA THR A 174 22.56 15.97 -1.66
C THR A 174 21.85 17.05 -2.47
N LEU A 175 22.30 17.32 -3.69
CA LEU A 175 21.85 18.41 -4.56
C LEU A 175 22.02 19.80 -3.91
N GLY A 176 22.96 19.92 -2.97
CA GLY A 176 23.18 21.14 -2.20
C GLY A 176 22.10 21.46 -1.17
N MET A 177 21.27 20.47 -0.81
CA MET A 177 20.27 20.59 0.25
C MET A 177 20.78 19.98 1.56
N GLU A 178 20.24 20.46 2.67
CA GLU A 178 20.64 20.03 4.02
C GLU A 178 19.51 19.28 4.74
N PRO A 179 19.84 18.38 5.69
CA PRO A 179 18.85 17.75 6.55
C PRO A 179 18.11 18.76 7.43
N ILE A 180 16.83 18.50 7.69
CA ILE A 180 16.01 19.37 8.55
C ILE A 180 15.74 18.68 9.88
N HIS A 181 16.12 19.35 10.96
CA HIS A 181 15.98 18.88 12.34
C HIS A 181 14.85 19.58 13.11
N GLU A 182 14.04 20.40 12.43
CA GLU A 182 12.90 21.06 13.05
C GLU A 182 11.87 20.05 13.56
N GLU A 183 11.27 20.35 14.71
CA GLU A 183 10.19 19.56 15.29
C GLU A 183 8.95 19.58 14.37
N GLY A 184 8.28 18.44 14.22
CA GLY A 184 7.14 18.28 13.32
C GLY A 184 7.48 18.13 11.83
N TYR A 185 8.76 18.28 11.43
CA TYR A 185 9.17 17.97 10.06
C TYR A 185 8.99 16.46 9.77
N PRO A 186 8.30 16.06 8.68
CA PRO A 186 7.93 14.65 8.45
C PRO A 186 9.12 13.71 8.23
N LEU A 187 10.28 14.26 7.87
CA LEU A 187 11.49 13.53 7.53
C LEU A 187 12.64 13.96 8.44
N HIS A 188 12.39 14.07 9.76
CA HIS A 188 13.36 14.55 10.74
C HIS A 188 14.78 13.97 10.52
N GLY A 189 15.76 14.87 10.41
CA GLY A 189 17.16 14.54 10.15
C GLY A 189 17.48 14.01 8.75
N LYS A 190 16.58 14.19 7.77
CA LYS A 190 16.74 13.71 6.39
C LYS A 190 16.53 14.83 5.37
N ILE A 191 17.07 14.62 4.18
CA ILE A 191 16.98 15.55 3.04
C ILE A 191 15.79 15.15 2.16
N SER A 192 14.83 16.05 1.98
CA SER A 192 13.67 15.79 1.12
C SER A 192 14.07 15.56 -0.33
N THR A 193 13.42 14.59 -0.99
CA THR A 193 13.51 14.47 -2.45
C THR A 193 12.89 15.69 -3.15
N PRO A 194 13.52 16.23 -4.21
CA PRO A 194 12.94 17.28 -5.05
C PRO A 194 11.53 16.95 -5.54
N ARG A 195 10.62 17.93 -5.58
CA ARG A 195 9.19 17.69 -5.90
C ARG A 195 8.96 17.13 -7.30
N GLN A 196 9.72 17.59 -8.30
CA GLN A 196 9.62 17.07 -9.66
C GLN A 196 10.02 15.60 -9.73
N VAL A 197 11.10 15.21 -9.03
CA VAL A 197 11.50 13.80 -8.90
C VAL A 197 10.40 12.98 -8.22
N VAL A 198 9.82 13.47 -7.11
CA VAL A 198 8.71 12.79 -6.42
C VAL A 198 7.51 12.57 -7.35
N GLN A 199 7.11 13.61 -8.10
CA GLN A 199 6.03 13.51 -9.08
C GLN A 199 6.33 12.45 -10.14
N THR A 200 7.48 12.58 -10.82
CA THR A 200 7.87 11.70 -11.91
C THR A 200 7.94 10.25 -11.43
N VAL A 201 8.70 9.97 -10.37
CA VAL A 201 8.83 8.62 -9.81
C VAL A 201 7.48 8.06 -9.36
N GLY A 202 6.61 8.87 -8.76
CA GLY A 202 5.25 8.47 -8.40
C GLY A 202 4.42 8.03 -9.60
N CYS A 203 4.52 8.73 -10.72
CA CYS A 203 3.86 8.34 -11.96
C CYS A 203 4.48 7.10 -12.61
N LEU A 204 5.80 6.94 -12.56
CA LEU A 204 6.48 5.75 -13.09
C LEU A 204 6.16 4.50 -12.28
N LEU A 205 6.06 4.63 -10.94
CA LEU A 205 5.60 3.57 -10.05
C LEU A 205 4.17 3.14 -10.38
N ASP A 206 3.27 4.11 -10.57
CA ASP A 206 1.88 3.84 -11.00
C ASP A 206 1.86 3.07 -12.33
N HIS A 207 2.60 3.55 -13.34
CA HIS A 207 2.74 2.86 -14.62
C HIS A 207 3.29 1.42 -14.47
N ALA A 208 4.30 1.22 -13.63
CA ALA A 208 4.89 -0.11 -13.39
C ALA A 208 3.95 -1.06 -12.63
N THR A 209 3.08 -0.51 -11.77
CA THR A 209 2.26 -1.30 -10.84
C THR A 209 0.90 -1.70 -11.44
N ARG A 210 0.32 -0.91 -12.36
CA ARG A 210 -0.97 -1.24 -13.01
C ARG A 210 -1.00 -2.62 -13.67
N PRO A 211 0.01 -3.05 -14.47
CA PRO A 211 0.02 -4.39 -15.04
C PRO A 211 0.11 -5.50 -13.98
N LEU A 212 0.80 -5.25 -12.86
CA LEU A 212 0.90 -6.20 -11.75
C LEU A 212 -0.46 -6.38 -11.07
N GLN A 213 -1.20 -5.29 -10.84
CA GLN A 213 -2.55 -5.35 -10.29
C GLN A 213 -3.49 -6.17 -11.19
N ALA A 214 -3.50 -5.91 -12.49
CA ALA A 214 -4.36 -6.65 -13.43
C ALA A 214 -4.08 -8.16 -13.39
N GLN A 215 -2.81 -8.55 -13.38
CA GLN A 215 -2.40 -9.96 -13.28
C GLN A 215 -2.77 -10.58 -11.94
N PHE A 216 -2.53 -9.86 -10.85
CA PHE A 216 -2.86 -10.29 -9.50
C PHE A 216 -4.37 -10.50 -9.33
N LEU A 217 -5.20 -9.52 -9.73
CA LEU A 217 -6.66 -9.61 -9.59
C LEU A 217 -7.24 -10.77 -10.40
N GLN A 218 -6.67 -11.07 -11.57
CA GLN A 218 -7.06 -12.24 -12.35
C GLN A 218 -6.77 -13.54 -11.60
N SER A 219 -5.59 -13.68 -11.00
CA SER A 219 -5.23 -14.85 -10.18
C SER A 219 -6.07 -14.94 -8.90
N LEU A 220 -6.30 -13.82 -8.22
CA LEU A 220 -7.10 -13.74 -7.01
C LEU A 220 -8.54 -14.15 -7.28
N LYS A 221 -9.15 -13.63 -8.35
CA LYS A 221 -10.50 -14.00 -8.78
C LYS A 221 -10.60 -15.48 -9.09
N ALA A 222 -9.66 -16.03 -9.84
CA ALA A 222 -9.66 -17.46 -10.16
C ALA A 222 -9.65 -18.32 -8.89
N MET A 223 -8.88 -17.93 -7.87
CA MET A 223 -8.77 -18.67 -6.62
C MET A 223 -9.99 -18.49 -5.69
N LEU A 224 -10.54 -17.27 -5.56
CA LEU A 224 -11.75 -17.01 -4.77
C LEU A 224 -12.99 -17.68 -5.37
N CYS A 225 -13.06 -17.82 -6.70
CA CYS A 225 -14.18 -18.45 -7.39
C CYS A 225 -14.07 -19.98 -7.51
N ALA A 226 -12.92 -20.59 -7.16
CA ALA A 226 -12.73 -22.03 -7.21
C ALA A 226 -13.41 -22.74 -6.03
N ASP A 227 -14.74 -22.85 -6.10
CA ASP A 227 -15.66 -23.64 -5.25
C ASP A 227 -15.17 -24.00 -3.83
N GLY A 228 -14.72 -23.00 -3.08
CA GLY A 228 -14.34 -23.18 -1.67
C GLY A 228 -13.21 -24.19 -1.44
N ASN A 229 -12.28 -24.38 -2.40
CA ASN A 229 -11.19 -25.35 -2.27
C ASN A 229 -10.39 -25.11 -0.97
N PRO A 230 -10.47 -26.00 0.04
CA PRO A 230 -9.87 -25.75 1.35
C PRO A 230 -8.34 -25.62 1.31
N SER A 231 -7.69 -26.17 0.28
CA SER A 231 -6.22 -26.11 0.14
C SER A 231 -5.67 -24.73 -0.20
N THR A 232 -6.51 -23.79 -0.66
CA THR A 232 -6.10 -22.40 -0.95
C THR A 232 -6.47 -21.41 0.16
N LEU A 233 -7.17 -21.87 1.21
CA LEU A 233 -7.74 -21.01 2.23
C LEU A 233 -6.67 -20.20 2.99
N TYR A 234 -5.55 -20.83 3.34
CA TYR A 234 -4.48 -20.16 4.07
C TYR A 234 -3.85 -19.04 3.22
N THR A 235 -3.54 -19.31 1.95
CA THR A 235 -3.03 -18.28 1.02
C THR A 235 -3.99 -17.11 0.87
N LEU A 236 -5.28 -17.40 0.67
CA LEU A 236 -6.30 -16.36 0.53
C LEU A 236 -6.49 -15.57 1.82
N PHE A 237 -6.45 -16.22 2.98
CA PHE A 237 -6.49 -15.54 4.28
C PHE A 237 -5.38 -14.51 4.40
N LEU A 238 -4.14 -14.92 4.12
CA LEU A 238 -2.97 -14.04 4.20
C LEU A 238 -3.10 -12.84 3.22
N VAL A 239 -3.40 -13.11 1.95
CA VAL A 239 -3.53 -12.06 0.92
C VAL A 239 -4.66 -11.07 1.23
N VAL A 240 -5.83 -11.56 1.65
CA VAL A 240 -6.98 -10.70 2.00
C VAL A 240 -6.66 -9.86 3.22
N PHE A 241 -6.06 -10.44 4.25
CA PHE A 241 -5.66 -9.70 5.46
C PHE A 241 -4.73 -8.54 5.10
N VAL A 242 -3.64 -8.81 4.37
CA VAL A 242 -2.65 -7.80 4.01
C VAL A 242 -3.26 -6.72 3.12
N LEU A 243 -4.09 -7.08 2.13
CA LEU A 243 -4.80 -6.10 1.30
C LEU A 243 -5.69 -5.15 2.10
N LEU A 244 -6.40 -5.66 3.11
CA LEU A 244 -7.25 -4.85 3.97
C LEU A 244 -6.42 -3.94 4.87
N HIS A 245 -5.29 -4.42 5.40
CA HIS A 245 -4.36 -3.58 6.15
C HIS A 245 -3.71 -2.49 5.27
N GLU A 246 -3.37 -2.79 4.01
CA GLU A 246 -2.87 -1.75 3.09
C GLU A 246 -3.91 -0.65 2.82
N CYS A 247 -5.20 -0.97 2.82
CA CYS A 247 -6.26 0.05 2.77
C CYS A 247 -6.17 1.03 3.96
N GLU A 248 -5.90 0.52 5.17
CA GLU A 248 -5.73 1.31 6.39
C GLU A 248 -4.50 2.23 6.30
N ASP A 249 -3.37 1.68 5.84
CA ASP A 249 -2.13 2.44 5.68
C ASP A 249 -2.22 3.50 4.57
N ILE A 250 -2.92 3.21 3.48
CA ILE A 250 -3.22 4.22 2.46
C ILE A 250 -4.09 5.33 3.06
N CYS A 251 -5.11 5.02 3.86
CA CYS A 251 -5.95 6.02 4.52
C CYS A 251 -5.12 6.92 5.45
N LYS A 252 -4.28 6.33 6.32
CA LYS A 252 -3.35 7.07 7.20
C LYS A 252 -2.48 8.03 6.40
N ASP A 253 -1.94 7.56 5.29
CA ASP A 253 -1.07 8.33 4.43
C ASP A 253 -1.80 9.48 3.73
N ARG A 254 -3.01 9.24 3.22
CA ARG A 254 -3.81 10.27 2.55
C ARG A 254 -4.28 11.35 3.51
N GLU A 255 -4.60 11.00 4.76
CA GLU A 255 -4.96 11.94 5.84
C GLU A 255 -3.73 12.76 6.27
N ARG A 256 -2.60 12.08 6.50
CA ARG A 256 -1.32 12.74 6.80
C ARG A 256 -0.95 13.75 5.71
N TYR A 257 -1.07 13.37 4.44
CA TYR A 257 -0.73 14.24 3.31
C TYR A 257 -1.66 15.45 3.23
N ALA A 258 -2.98 15.27 3.35
CA ALA A 258 -3.94 16.37 3.37
C ALA A 258 -3.61 17.38 4.47
N ARG A 259 -3.40 16.89 5.71
CA ARG A 259 -3.04 17.73 6.86
C ARG A 259 -1.73 18.48 6.65
N GLN A 260 -0.69 17.81 6.16
CA GLN A 260 0.64 18.42 5.96
C GLN A 260 0.64 19.49 4.85
N ASN A 261 -0.26 19.38 3.88
CA ASN A 261 -0.40 20.34 2.78
C ASN A 261 -1.60 21.27 2.96
N LEU A 262 -2.17 21.36 4.17
CA LEU A 262 -3.24 22.30 4.53
C LEU A 262 -4.52 22.17 3.69
N TYR A 263 -4.87 20.95 3.29
CA TYR A 263 -6.13 20.70 2.60
C TYR A 263 -7.30 20.81 3.57
N LEU A 264 -8.42 21.36 3.09
CA LEU A 264 -9.66 21.50 3.87
C LEU A 264 -10.47 20.20 3.95
N VAL A 265 -10.06 19.18 3.18
CA VAL A 265 -10.65 17.84 3.18
C VAL A 265 -9.83 16.90 4.05
N ARG A 266 -10.49 15.87 4.59
CA ARG A 266 -9.82 14.90 5.46
C ARG A 266 -8.72 14.11 4.76
N PHE A 267 -9.02 13.60 3.56
CA PHE A 267 -8.08 12.79 2.79
C PHE A 267 -7.70 13.52 1.50
N SER A 268 -6.41 13.45 1.16
CA SER A 268 -5.96 13.79 -0.19
C SER A 268 -6.46 12.74 -1.18
N LEU A 269 -6.80 13.16 -2.41
CA LEU A 269 -7.42 12.29 -3.42
C LEU A 269 -8.72 11.64 -2.89
N PRO A 270 -9.74 12.44 -2.50
CA PRO A 270 -10.93 11.91 -1.82
C PRO A 270 -11.69 10.87 -2.65
N GLU A 271 -11.82 11.06 -3.96
CA GLU A 271 -12.47 10.09 -4.86
C GLU A 271 -11.77 8.73 -4.87
N TYR A 272 -10.43 8.73 -4.86
CA TYR A 272 -9.64 7.50 -4.75
C TYR A 272 -9.91 6.77 -3.43
N VAL A 273 -9.99 7.49 -2.31
CA VAL A 273 -10.28 6.88 -1.00
C VAL A 273 -11.69 6.30 -0.95
N VAL A 274 -12.67 6.95 -1.59
CA VAL A 274 -14.03 6.39 -1.77
C VAL A 274 -13.96 5.04 -2.50
N ASP A 275 -13.22 4.97 -3.61
CA ASP A 275 -13.10 3.73 -4.39
C ASP A 275 -12.29 2.65 -3.69
N LEU A 276 -11.28 3.04 -2.91
CA LEU A 276 -10.51 2.15 -2.04
C LEU A 276 -11.42 1.49 -0.98
N HIS A 277 -12.28 2.25 -0.31
CA HIS A 277 -13.22 1.71 0.70
C HIS A 277 -14.24 0.76 0.05
N LYS A 278 -14.79 1.12 -1.12
CA LYS A 278 -15.66 0.22 -1.89
C LYS A 278 -14.95 -1.08 -2.24
N SER A 279 -13.68 -0.99 -2.63
CA SER A 279 -12.84 -2.16 -2.96
C SER A 279 -12.63 -3.06 -1.74
N ALA A 280 -12.28 -2.50 -0.58
CA ALA A 280 -12.14 -3.24 0.67
C ALA A 280 -13.43 -3.98 1.05
N ARG A 281 -14.59 -3.30 0.98
CA ARG A 281 -15.90 -3.90 1.27
C ARG A 281 -16.26 -5.03 0.31
N HIS A 282 -15.99 -4.84 -0.98
CA HIS A 282 -16.24 -5.88 -1.98
C HIS A 282 -15.32 -7.10 -1.76
N LEU A 283 -14.04 -6.88 -1.47
CA LEU A 283 -13.09 -7.95 -1.16
C LEU A 283 -13.55 -8.78 0.05
N VAL A 284 -13.94 -8.13 1.15
CA VAL A 284 -14.49 -8.82 2.33
C VAL A 284 -15.72 -9.67 1.97
N THR A 285 -16.62 -9.14 1.14
CA THR A 285 -17.84 -9.86 0.72
C THR A 285 -17.48 -11.15 -0.03
N GLN A 286 -16.51 -11.08 -0.96
CA GLN A 286 -16.06 -12.24 -1.72
C GLN A 286 -15.31 -13.25 -0.85
N TRP A 287 -14.46 -12.76 0.05
CA TRP A 287 -13.75 -13.57 1.04
C TRP A 287 -14.72 -14.35 1.93
N LEU A 288 -15.71 -13.69 2.54
CA LEU A 288 -16.68 -14.33 3.44
C LEU A 288 -17.53 -15.37 2.69
N ALA A 289 -17.91 -15.09 1.45
CA ALA A 289 -18.62 -16.06 0.61
C ALA A 289 -17.76 -17.30 0.32
N TYR A 290 -16.47 -17.13 0.00
CA TYR A 290 -15.53 -18.22 -0.17
C TYR A 290 -15.34 -19.01 1.14
N ALA A 291 -15.08 -18.33 2.26
CA ALA A 291 -14.85 -18.94 3.57
C ALA A 291 -16.06 -19.77 4.03
N THR A 292 -17.28 -19.26 3.79
CA THR A 292 -18.53 -19.99 4.08
C THR A 292 -18.62 -21.27 3.25
N LYS A 293 -18.31 -21.22 1.95
CA LYS A 293 -18.29 -22.42 1.09
C LYS A 293 -17.22 -23.44 1.51
N ALA A 294 -16.08 -22.96 2.00
CA ALA A 294 -15.03 -23.79 2.57
C ALA A 294 -15.37 -24.35 3.96
N GLY A 295 -16.54 -24.00 4.53
CA GLY A 295 -17.01 -24.51 5.82
C GLY A 295 -16.41 -23.82 7.04
N VAL A 296 -15.84 -22.62 6.90
CA VAL A 296 -15.24 -21.87 8.00
C VAL A 296 -16.30 -21.13 8.83
N ASP A 297 -16.18 -21.19 10.16
CA ASP A 297 -17.11 -20.57 11.10
C ASP A 297 -16.42 -19.52 11.98
N PHE A 298 -16.66 -18.23 11.73
CA PHE A 298 -16.09 -17.12 12.49
C PHE A 298 -16.90 -16.72 13.74
N SER A 299 -17.94 -17.46 14.14
CA SER A 299 -18.85 -17.04 15.22
C SER A 299 -18.25 -17.12 16.63
N SER A 300 -17.17 -17.89 16.82
CA SER A 300 -16.35 -17.89 18.04
C SER A 300 -15.00 -18.51 17.74
N LYS A 301 -13.99 -18.21 18.55
CA LYS A 301 -12.65 -18.82 18.45
C LYS A 301 -12.68 -20.35 18.43
N GLN A 302 -13.48 -20.97 19.30
CA GLN A 302 -13.60 -22.43 19.38
C GLN A 302 -14.17 -23.01 18.08
N LYS A 303 -15.26 -22.43 17.56
CA LYS A 303 -15.87 -22.89 16.31
C LYS A 303 -14.96 -22.66 15.10
N LEU A 304 -14.24 -21.54 15.07
CA LEU A 304 -13.24 -21.26 14.05
C LEU A 304 -12.17 -22.35 14.06
N GLU A 305 -11.58 -22.62 15.22
CA GLU A 305 -10.54 -23.63 15.37
C GLU A 305 -11.03 -25.03 14.94
N CYS A 306 -12.24 -25.42 15.34
CA CYS A 306 -12.85 -26.68 14.91
C CYS A 306 -13.07 -26.73 13.39
N SER A 307 -13.53 -25.63 12.78
CA SER A 307 -13.82 -25.57 11.34
C SER A 307 -12.57 -25.65 10.47
N LEU A 308 -11.40 -25.27 10.99
CA LEU A 308 -10.12 -25.25 10.28
C LEU A 308 -9.33 -26.58 10.40
N GLY A 309 -9.98 -27.68 10.79
CA GLY A 309 -9.32 -28.98 11.00
C GLY A 309 -8.64 -29.58 9.76
N PHE A 310 -8.94 -29.07 8.56
CA PHE A 310 -8.32 -29.49 7.31
C PHE A 310 -6.97 -28.80 7.02
N LEU A 311 -6.61 -27.76 7.78
CA LEU A 311 -5.32 -27.07 7.63
C LEU A 311 -4.22 -27.76 8.44
N SER A 312 -2.96 -27.49 8.07
CA SER A 312 -1.81 -27.82 8.91
C SER A 312 -1.91 -27.11 10.27
N ASN A 313 -1.25 -27.66 11.29
CA ASN A 313 -1.32 -27.09 12.63
C ASN A 313 -0.78 -25.65 12.67
N SER A 314 0.30 -25.35 11.94
CA SER A 314 0.89 -24.01 11.86
C SER A 314 -0.05 -23.00 11.19
N SER A 315 -0.59 -23.33 10.01
CA SER A 315 -1.53 -22.46 9.29
C SER A 315 -2.81 -22.21 10.10
N ARG A 316 -3.35 -23.25 10.75
CA ARG A 316 -4.51 -23.13 11.62
C ARG A 316 -4.22 -22.21 12.81
N GLN A 317 -3.09 -22.42 13.49
CA GLN A 317 -2.71 -21.61 14.66
C GLN A 317 -2.55 -20.14 14.29
N ALA A 318 -1.95 -19.82 13.14
CA ALA A 318 -1.81 -18.45 12.66
C ALA A 318 -3.17 -17.75 12.48
N ILE A 319 -4.16 -18.42 11.85
CA ILE A 319 -5.51 -17.86 11.66
C ILE A 319 -6.22 -17.68 13.01
N VAL A 320 -6.19 -18.69 13.88
CA VAL A 320 -6.88 -18.67 15.18
C VAL A 320 -6.27 -17.62 16.12
N GLN A 321 -4.95 -17.48 16.12
CA GLN A 321 -4.26 -16.45 16.91
C GLN A 321 -4.56 -15.05 16.38
N SER A 322 -4.58 -14.87 15.06
CA SER A 322 -4.98 -13.60 14.44
C SER A 322 -6.42 -13.24 14.80
N TYR A 323 -7.36 -14.21 14.75
CA TYR A 323 -8.74 -13.99 15.19
C TYR A 323 -8.79 -13.54 16.66
N ALA A 324 -8.08 -14.23 17.56
CA ALA A 324 -8.08 -13.88 18.98
C ALA A 324 -7.60 -12.43 19.20
N MET A 325 -6.50 -12.04 18.57
CA MET A 325 -5.96 -10.67 18.68
C MET A 325 -6.88 -9.60 18.09
N VAL A 326 -7.61 -9.92 17.01
CA VAL A 326 -8.46 -8.96 16.29
C VAL A 326 -9.87 -8.86 16.86
N ILE A 327 -10.41 -9.96 17.40
CA ILE A 327 -11.82 -10.11 17.79
C ILE A 327 -12.00 -10.29 19.30
N ASP A 328 -11.25 -11.21 19.92
CA ASP A 328 -11.47 -11.56 21.33
C ASP A 328 -10.76 -10.57 22.29
N GLU A 329 -9.54 -10.16 21.93
CA GLU A 329 -8.69 -9.29 22.74
C GLU A 329 -8.96 -7.80 22.50
N ALA A 330 -9.51 -7.45 21.33
CA ALA A 330 -9.88 -6.08 21.00
C ALA A 330 -11.23 -5.71 21.64
N CYS A 331 -11.22 -4.84 22.65
CA CYS A 331 -12.43 -4.41 23.36
C CYS A 331 -12.56 -2.86 23.40
N PRO A 332 -13.52 -2.26 22.68
CA PRO A 332 -14.38 -2.89 21.66
C PRO A 332 -13.57 -3.30 20.42
N VAL A 333 -14.10 -4.25 19.64
CA VAL A 333 -13.55 -4.61 18.33
C VAL A 333 -13.51 -3.37 17.44
N ILE A 334 -12.37 -3.10 16.82
CA ILE A 334 -12.20 -1.98 15.89
C ILE A 334 -13.01 -2.27 14.63
N ARG A 335 -13.88 -1.33 14.24
CA ARG A 335 -14.74 -1.43 13.05
C ARG A 335 -14.50 -0.24 12.16
N ALA A 336 -14.73 -0.39 10.87
CA ALA A 336 -14.67 0.75 9.96
C ALA A 336 -15.74 1.79 10.30
N SER A 337 -15.27 2.99 10.59
CA SER A 337 -16.04 4.19 10.95
C SER A 337 -15.17 5.42 10.64
N PRO A 338 -15.76 6.63 10.60
CA PRO A 338 -14.97 7.84 10.46
C PRO A 338 -13.82 7.93 11.45
N GLU A 339 -13.98 7.49 12.69
CA GLU A 339 -12.96 7.63 13.73
C GLU A 339 -11.79 6.62 13.58
N THR A 340 -11.97 5.57 12.78
CA THR A 340 -11.08 4.40 12.76
C THR A 340 -10.46 4.08 11.41
N TRP A 341 -10.84 4.75 10.31
CA TRP A 341 -10.29 4.47 8.95
C TRP A 341 -8.75 4.49 8.86
N THR A 342 -8.10 5.19 9.78
CA THR A 342 -6.64 5.31 9.87
C THR A 342 -6.03 4.51 11.03
N GLN A 343 -6.78 3.59 11.63
CA GLN A 343 -6.32 2.70 12.68
C GLN A 343 -6.09 1.29 12.12
N ASP A 344 -5.12 0.58 12.68
CA ASP A 344 -4.92 -0.84 12.38
C ASP A 344 -6.18 -1.62 12.72
N LEU A 345 -6.43 -2.66 11.93
CA LEU A 345 -7.53 -3.62 12.07
C LEU A 345 -8.93 -3.11 11.69
N CYS A 346 -9.05 -1.83 11.34
CA CYS A 346 -10.30 -1.19 10.92
C CYS A 346 -11.05 -1.95 9.82
N PHE A 347 -10.38 -2.32 8.74
CA PHE A 347 -10.96 -3.10 7.64
C PHE A 347 -10.73 -4.59 7.83
N VAL A 348 -9.62 -4.99 8.45
CA VAL A 348 -9.29 -6.40 8.70
C VAL A 348 -10.36 -7.09 9.54
N SER A 349 -10.89 -6.46 10.59
CA SER A 349 -11.88 -7.11 11.48
C SER A 349 -13.12 -7.63 10.72
N HIS A 350 -13.53 -6.95 9.65
CA HIS A 350 -14.65 -7.35 8.81
C HIS A 350 -14.42 -8.67 8.05
N MET A 351 -13.16 -9.07 7.82
CA MET A 351 -12.84 -10.38 7.23
C MET A 351 -13.23 -11.56 8.14
N PHE A 352 -13.44 -11.32 9.43
CA PHE A 352 -13.91 -12.30 10.41
C PHE A 352 -15.42 -12.20 10.65
N GLY A 353 -16.17 -11.58 9.74
CA GLY A 353 -17.64 -11.51 9.81
C GLY A 353 -18.18 -10.40 10.72
N VAL A 354 -17.33 -9.48 11.18
CA VAL A 354 -17.78 -8.29 11.92
C VAL A 354 -18.66 -7.43 11.00
N PRO A 355 -19.87 -7.03 11.44
CA PRO A 355 -20.79 -6.27 10.60
C PRO A 355 -20.28 -4.85 10.33
N TRP A 356 -20.56 -4.34 9.14
CA TRP A 356 -20.27 -2.96 8.75
C TRP A 356 -21.25 -1.98 9.38
N GLU A 357 -20.76 -0.86 9.90
CA GLU A 357 -21.60 0.25 10.35
C GLU A 357 -22.21 1.02 9.17
N LYS A 358 -23.27 1.79 9.43
CA LYS A 358 -23.99 2.55 8.38
C LYS A 358 -23.08 3.58 7.70
N ASN A 359 -22.19 4.21 8.46
CA ASN A 359 -21.21 5.21 8.04
C ASN A 359 -19.80 4.62 7.87
N ALA A 360 -19.68 3.30 7.69
CA ALA A 360 -18.38 2.64 7.65
C ALA A 360 -17.50 3.05 6.45
N MET A 361 -18.09 3.61 5.39
CA MET A 361 -17.38 3.99 4.17
C MET A 361 -17.24 5.51 4.08
N TYR A 362 -16.09 5.98 3.60
CA TYR A 362 -15.89 7.38 3.28
C TYR A 362 -16.70 7.74 2.03
N THR A 363 -17.33 8.92 2.02
CA THR A 363 -18.22 9.36 0.95
C THR A 363 -17.69 10.56 0.16
N GLY A 364 -16.45 10.98 0.41
CA GLY A 364 -15.79 12.03 -0.38
C GLY A 364 -15.83 13.44 0.23
N ASN A 365 -16.55 13.65 1.34
CA ASN A 365 -16.74 14.96 1.99
C ASN A 365 -16.12 15.00 3.38
#